data_AF-A0A7S7TY27-F1
#
_entry.id   AF-A0A7S7TY27-F1
#
_cell.length_a   1.000
_cell.length_b   1.000
_cell.length_c   1.000
_cell.angle_alpha   90.00
_cell.angle_beta   90.00
_cell.angle_gamma   90.00
#
_symmetry.space_group_name_H-M   'P 1'
#
loop_
_entity.id
_entity.type
_entity.pdbx_description
1 polymer ?
#
loop_
_entity_poly.entity_id
_entity_poly.type
_entity_poly.pdbx_seq_one_letter_code
_entity_poly.pdbx_strand_id
1 'polypeptide(L)'
;MTSTRFDLAIAEACRIAQVPYEEFVSTVMAGGYPCLPGVVPGSPRRFDETDLLALYIYGRLLAFGFGGLRAGEYASRAHAGLTAEPRANSISIALTSDGGKRVVIEQYLQRPAAAMLPERIHFDIPAIRRQLQQSTERSSIEPA
;
A
#
# COMPACT_ATOMS: atom_id res chain seq x y z
N MET A 1 22.59 7.02 2.54
CA MET A 1 21.18 7.43 2.66
C MET A 1 20.52 6.43 3.58
N THR A 2 20.25 6.83 4.82
CA THR A 2 19.58 6.01 5.84
C THR A 2 18.12 5.83 5.43
N SER A 3 17.76 4.64 4.93
CA SER A 3 16.36 4.25 4.78
C SER A 3 15.71 4.35 6.15
N THR A 4 14.74 5.24 6.30
CA THR A 4 13.91 5.36 7.51
C THR A 4 13.20 4.02 7.68
N ARG A 5 13.72 3.17 8.57
CA ARG A 5 13.15 1.85 8.83
C ARG A 5 11.90 2.06 9.65
N PHE A 6 10.74 1.78 9.04
CA PHE A 6 9.52 1.59 9.78
C PHE A 6 9.59 0.21 10.43
N ASP A 7 9.22 0.14 11.70
CA ASP A 7 9.10 -1.11 12.45
C ASP A 7 7.82 -1.03 13.27
N LEU A 8 6.69 -1.26 12.60
CA LEU A 8 5.37 -1.07 13.19
C LEU A 8 4.66 -2.40 13.41
N ALA A 9 4.02 -2.53 14.57
CA ALA A 9 3.05 -3.60 14.80
C ALA A 9 1.82 -3.39 13.91
N ILE A 10 1.13 -4.49 13.58
CA ILE A 10 -0.01 -4.48 12.64
C ILE A 10 -1.11 -3.46 12.98
N ALA A 11 -1.47 -3.30 14.26
CA ALA A 11 -2.51 -2.35 14.67
C ALA A 11 -2.10 -0.90 14.38
N GLU A 12 -0.84 -0.58 14.64
CA GLU A 12 -0.28 0.75 14.40
C GLU A 12 -0.12 1.01 12.90
N ALA A 13 0.34 0.01 12.14
CA ALA A 13 0.40 0.08 10.69
C ALA A 13 -0.98 0.36 10.08
N CYS A 14 -2.03 -0.35 10.53
CA CYS A 14 -3.41 -0.11 10.09
C CYS A 14 -3.88 1.30 10.44
N ARG A 15 -3.59 1.78 11.66
CA ARG A 15 -3.96 3.13 12.10
C ARG A 15 -3.32 4.21 11.22
N ILE A 16 -2.01 4.12 10.98
CA ILE A 16 -1.28 5.06 10.11
C ILE A 16 -1.78 5.01 8.67
N ALA A 17 -2.06 3.82 8.16
CA ALA A 17 -2.59 3.60 6.82
C ALA A 17 -4.09 3.91 6.69
N GLN A 18 -4.77 4.27 7.78
CA GLN A 18 -6.22 4.51 7.85
C GLN A 18 -7.05 3.31 7.38
N VAL A 19 -6.62 2.11 7.77
CA VAL A 19 -7.27 0.84 7.47
C VAL A 19 -8.02 0.34 8.72
N PRO A 20 -9.30 -0.04 8.61
CA PRO A 20 -10.01 -0.67 9.72
C PRO A 20 -9.34 -1.99 10.11
N TYR A 21 -8.83 -2.07 11.34
CA TYR A 21 -8.01 -3.20 11.79
C TYR A 21 -8.74 -4.55 11.70
N GLU A 22 -9.99 -4.60 12.18
CA GLU A 22 -10.78 -5.84 12.20
C GLU A 22 -11.10 -6.36 10.79
N GLU A 23 -11.48 -5.47 9.87
CA GLU A 23 -11.75 -5.81 8.47
C GLU A 23 -10.49 -6.28 7.75
N PHE A 24 -9.34 -5.68 8.07
CA PHE A 24 -8.05 -6.08 7.53
C PHE A 24 -7.66 -7.48 8.00
N VAL A 25 -7.78 -7.77 9.30
CA VAL A 25 -7.51 -9.11 9.85
C VAL A 25 -8.43 -10.15 9.22
N SER A 26 -9.72 -9.84 9.06
CA SER A 26 -10.66 -10.71 8.36
C SER A 26 -10.24 -10.99 6.91
N THR A 27 -9.84 -9.95 6.17
CA THR A 27 -9.34 -10.08 4.79
C THR A 27 -8.07 -10.94 4.72
N VAL A 28 -7.14 -10.74 5.65
CA VAL A 28 -5.91 -11.54 5.77
C VAL A 28 -6.24 -13.01 6.00
N MET A 29 -7.13 -13.33 6.93
CA MET A 29 -7.53 -14.70 7.23
C MET A 29 -8.23 -15.38 6.05
N ALA A 30 -8.93 -14.60 5.23
CA ALA A 30 -9.50 -15.05 3.97
C ALA A 30 -8.47 -15.19 2.82
N GLY A 31 -7.18 -14.90 3.06
CA GLY A 31 -6.11 -14.96 2.07
C GLY A 31 -6.10 -13.78 1.09
N GLY A 32 -6.86 -12.71 1.36
CA GLY A 32 -7.03 -11.57 0.46
C GLY A 32 -5.86 -10.59 0.42
N TYR A 33 -4.89 -10.71 1.33
CA TYR A 33 -3.73 -9.82 1.42
C TYR A 33 -2.42 -10.63 1.48
N PRO A 34 -1.95 -11.19 0.35
CA PRO A 34 -0.80 -12.09 0.32
C PRO A 34 0.55 -11.40 0.57
N CYS A 35 0.66 -10.08 0.43
CA CYS A 35 1.88 -9.33 0.77
C CYS A 35 2.04 -9.04 2.27
N LEU A 36 1.37 -9.79 3.15
CA LEU A 36 1.50 -9.61 4.59
C LEU A 36 2.93 -10.00 5.06
N PRO A 37 3.68 -9.10 5.73
CA PRO A 37 5.10 -9.32 6.03
C PRO A 37 5.31 -10.51 6.97
N GLY A 38 6.24 -11.40 6.67
CA GLY A 38 6.45 -12.64 7.44
C GLY A 38 6.70 -12.43 8.94
N VAL A 39 6.51 -13.49 9.73
CA VAL A 39 6.81 -13.51 11.17
C VAL A 39 7.86 -14.57 11.49
N VAL A 40 8.82 -14.20 12.33
CA VAL A 40 9.70 -15.18 12.99
C VAL A 40 8.95 -15.75 14.20
N PRO A 41 8.98 -17.08 14.44
CA PRO A 41 8.38 -17.66 15.63
C PRO A 41 8.87 -16.96 16.91
N GLY A 42 7.93 -16.55 17.77
CA GLY A 42 8.23 -15.83 19.02
C GLY A 42 8.47 -14.33 18.87
N SER A 43 8.34 -13.75 17.67
CA SER A 43 8.44 -12.31 17.43
C SER A 43 7.15 -11.73 16.85
N PRO A 44 6.77 -10.49 17.22
CA PRO A 44 5.64 -9.81 16.60
C PRO A 44 5.92 -9.49 15.13
N ARG A 45 4.86 -9.50 14.30
CA ARG A 45 4.91 -9.06 12.90
C ARG A 45 5.26 -7.58 12.83
N ARG A 46 6.24 -7.24 12.00
CA ARG A 46 6.69 -5.86 11.79
C ARG A 46 6.50 -5.46 10.33
N PHE A 47 6.03 -4.23 10.13
CA PHE A 47 5.80 -3.64 8.81
C PHE A 47 6.91 -2.65 8.49
N ASP A 48 7.54 -2.83 7.33
CA ASP A 48 8.51 -1.90 6.78
C ASP A 48 7.87 -0.80 5.91
N GLU A 49 8.71 0.03 5.28
CA GLU A 49 8.24 1.12 4.41
C GLU A 49 7.36 0.64 3.25
N THR A 50 7.78 -0.43 2.58
CA THR A 50 7.09 -0.98 1.41
C THR A 50 5.78 -1.64 1.84
N ASP A 51 5.79 -2.32 2.97
CA ASP A 51 4.57 -2.90 3.57
C ASP A 51 3.55 -1.81 3.92
N LEU A 52 4.00 -0.69 4.49
CA LEU A 52 3.13 0.44 4.81
C LEU A 52 2.59 1.15 3.57
N LEU A 53 3.40 1.29 2.53
CA LEU A 53 2.94 1.84 1.24
C LEU A 53 1.86 0.94 0.62
N ALA A 54 2.07 -0.37 0.63
CA ALA A 54 1.07 -1.32 0.14
C ALA A 54 -0.22 -1.27 0.98
N LEU A 55 -0.10 -1.18 2.31
CA LEU A 55 -1.24 -1.09 3.22
C LEU A 55 -2.02 0.23 3.04
N TYR A 56 -1.31 1.34 2.80
CA TYR A 56 -1.93 2.60 2.44
C TYR A 56 -2.71 2.51 1.13
N ILE A 57 -2.12 1.92 0.08
CA ILE A 57 -2.78 1.70 -1.20
C ILE A 57 -4.05 0.85 -1.01
N TYR A 58 -3.97 -0.21 -0.20
CA TYR A 58 -5.12 -1.03 0.18
C TYR A 58 -6.25 -0.20 0.80
N GLY A 59 -5.95 0.60 1.83
CA GLY A 59 -6.93 1.47 2.48
C GLY A 59 -7.58 2.46 1.52
N ARG A 60 -6.80 3.05 0.61
CA ARG A 60 -7.34 3.94 -0.43
C ARG A 60 -8.25 3.21 -1.40
N LEU A 61 -7.93 1.98 -1.79
CA LEU A 61 -8.79 1.18 -2.65
C LEU A 61 -10.11 0.83 -1.95
N LEU A 62 -10.09 0.48 -0.66
CA LEU A 62 -11.33 0.30 0.12
C LEU A 62 -12.18 1.58 0.11
N ALA A 63 -11.56 2.75 0.33
CA ALA A 63 -12.25 4.04 0.30
C ALA A 63 -12.84 4.38 -1.08
N PHE A 64 -12.26 3.85 -2.17
CA PHE A 64 -12.80 3.94 -3.52
C PHE A 64 -13.88 2.87 -3.82
N GLY A 65 -14.30 2.08 -2.82
CA GLY A 65 -15.37 1.09 -2.95
C GLY A 65 -14.92 -0.29 -3.44
N PHE A 66 -13.61 -0.58 -3.45
CA PHE A 66 -13.13 -1.91 -3.80
C PHE A 66 -13.39 -2.88 -2.63
N GLY A 67 -13.88 -4.09 -2.93
CA GLY A 67 -13.96 -5.15 -1.93
C GLY A 67 -12.55 -5.60 -1.46
N GLY A 68 -12.45 -6.03 -0.20
CA GLY A 68 -11.19 -6.36 0.47
C GLY A 68 -10.27 -7.31 -0.30
N LEU A 69 -10.80 -8.39 -0.88
CA LEU A 69 -10.01 -9.34 -1.68
C LEU A 69 -9.35 -8.67 -2.89
N ARG A 70 -10.10 -7.82 -3.61
CA ARG A 70 -9.59 -7.12 -4.80
C ARG A 70 -8.59 -6.04 -4.41
N ALA A 71 -8.90 -5.27 -3.37
CA ALA A 71 -7.99 -4.25 -2.86
C ALA A 71 -6.66 -4.87 -2.43
N GLY A 72 -6.69 -6.01 -1.74
CA GLY A 72 -5.48 -6.69 -1.26
C GLY A 72 -4.66 -7.33 -2.38
N GLU A 73 -5.30 -7.85 -3.43
CA GLU A 73 -4.60 -8.30 -4.63
C GLU A 73 -3.83 -7.15 -5.30
N TYR A 74 -4.47 -5.98 -5.49
CA TYR A 74 -3.79 -4.83 -6.08
C TYR A 74 -2.67 -4.27 -5.21
N ALA A 75 -2.91 -4.18 -3.90
CA ALA A 75 -1.89 -3.76 -2.94
C ALA A 75 -0.68 -4.71 -2.98
N SER A 76 -0.91 -6.02 -3.13
CA SER A 76 0.17 -7.01 -3.23
C SER A 76 0.96 -6.89 -4.54
N ARG A 77 0.29 -6.57 -5.64
CA ARG A 77 0.98 -6.28 -6.92
C ARG A 77 1.78 -4.97 -6.84
N ALA A 78 1.24 -3.95 -6.17
CA ALA A 78 1.95 -2.71 -5.91
C ALA A 78 3.19 -2.95 -5.02
N HIS A 79 3.05 -3.78 -3.98
CA HIS A 79 4.14 -4.20 -3.10
C HIS A 79 5.27 -4.89 -3.87
N ALA A 80 4.94 -5.89 -4.70
CA ALA A 80 5.92 -6.55 -5.56
C ALA A 80 6.62 -5.56 -6.49
N GLY A 81 5.86 -4.60 -7.03
CA GLY A 81 6.38 -3.52 -7.86
C GLY A 81 7.37 -2.60 -7.15
N LEU A 82 7.02 -2.15 -5.94
CA LEU A 82 7.87 -1.31 -5.10
C LEU A 82 9.11 -2.04 -4.60
N THR A 83 8.99 -3.36 -4.35
CA THR A 83 10.12 -4.20 -3.96
C THR A 83 11.11 -4.33 -5.12
N ALA A 84 10.61 -4.53 -6.35
CA ALA A 84 11.44 -4.61 -7.54
C ALA A 84 12.04 -3.26 -7.93
N GLU A 85 11.30 -2.17 -7.70
CA GLU A 85 11.75 -0.80 -7.97
C GLU A 85 11.51 0.14 -6.77
N PRO A 86 12.47 0.19 -5.81
CA PRO A 86 12.33 1.02 -4.62
C PRO A 86 12.27 2.53 -4.91
N ARG A 87 12.78 2.97 -6.07
CA ARG A 87 12.80 4.39 -6.48
C ARG A 87 11.61 4.76 -7.36
N ALA A 88 10.58 3.92 -7.43
CA ALA A 88 9.36 4.24 -8.16
C ALA A 88 8.77 5.57 -7.65
N ASN A 89 8.53 6.49 -8.56
CA ASN A 89 7.90 7.77 -8.26
C ASN A 89 6.37 7.65 -8.23
N SER A 90 5.82 6.67 -8.93
CA SER A 90 4.37 6.48 -8.95
C SER A 90 3.94 5.04 -9.21
N ILE A 91 2.74 4.72 -8.72
CA ILE A 91 1.99 3.51 -9.07
C ILE A 91 0.63 3.94 -9.58
N SER A 92 0.21 3.35 -10.69
CA SER A 92 -1.13 3.54 -11.23
C SER A 92 -1.86 2.20 -11.31
N ILE A 93 -3.12 2.18 -10.88
CA ILE A 93 -4.00 1.02 -11.05
C ILE A 93 -5.00 1.40 -12.15
N ALA A 94 -4.92 0.71 -13.29
CA ALA A 94 -5.82 0.92 -14.42
C ALA A 94 -7.03 -0.03 -14.33
N LEU A 95 -8.24 0.53 -14.39
CA LEU A 95 -9.49 -0.22 -14.27
C LEU A 95 -10.10 -0.53 -15.64
N THR A 96 -9.67 -1.60 -16.32
CA THR A 96 -10.26 -1.85 -17.66
C THR A 96 -11.75 -2.15 -17.57
N SER A 97 -12.47 -1.73 -18.60
CA SER A 97 -13.91 -1.87 -18.80
C SER A 97 -14.38 -3.34 -18.69
N ASP A 98 -13.49 -4.27 -19.05
CA ASP A 98 -13.78 -5.71 -19.11
C ASP A 98 -13.49 -6.43 -17.79
N GLY A 99 -13.16 -5.69 -16.73
CA GLY A 99 -12.84 -6.24 -15.41
C GLY A 99 -11.44 -6.83 -15.28
N GLY A 100 -10.69 -6.99 -16.38
CA GLY A 100 -9.24 -7.28 -16.38
C GLY A 100 -8.47 -6.06 -15.88
N LYS A 101 -7.49 -6.21 -15.00
CA LYS A 101 -6.90 -5.04 -14.30
C LYS A 101 -5.39 -5.13 -14.22
N ARG A 102 -4.71 -4.05 -14.62
CA ARG A 102 -3.25 -3.94 -14.74
C ARG A 102 -2.74 -2.90 -13.76
N VAL A 103 -1.74 -3.29 -12.98
CA VAL A 103 -0.93 -2.35 -12.18
C VAL A 103 0.21 -1.88 -13.07
N VAL A 104 0.37 -0.57 -13.18
CA VAL A 104 1.41 0.09 -13.99
C VAL A 104 2.31 0.86 -13.04
N ILE A 105 3.61 0.58 -13.08
CA ILE A 105 4.63 1.23 -12.25
C ILE A 105 5.41 2.15 -13.18
N GLU A 106 5.41 3.46 -12.90
CA GLU A 106 6.06 4.45 -13.76
C GLU A 106 7.22 5.13 -13.00
N GLN A 107 8.44 5.03 -13.56
CA GLN A 107 9.68 5.56 -12.98
C GLN A 107 9.96 7.01 -13.39
N TYR A 108 9.43 7.48 -14.52
CA TYR A 108 9.61 8.84 -15.03
C TYR A 108 8.35 9.25 -15.79
N LEU A 109 7.95 10.52 -15.67
CA LEU A 109 6.79 11.15 -16.31
C LEU A 109 6.78 10.93 -17.84
N GLN A 110 6.26 9.79 -18.29
CA GLN A 110 5.69 9.66 -19.62
C GLN A 110 4.20 9.47 -19.43
N ARG A 111 3.50 10.60 -19.31
CA ARG A 111 2.05 10.70 -19.47
C ARG A 111 1.71 9.92 -20.75
N PRO A 112 0.99 8.79 -20.68
CA PRO A 112 0.62 8.08 -21.89
C PRO A 112 -0.28 8.98 -22.72
N ALA A 113 -0.04 8.99 -24.02
CA ALA A 113 -0.85 9.71 -24.99
C ALA A 113 -2.34 9.41 -24.77
N ALA A 114 -3.14 10.47 -24.89
CA ALA A 114 -4.57 10.51 -24.61
C ALA A 114 -5.39 9.60 -25.54
N ALA A 115 -5.32 8.28 -25.34
CA ALA A 115 -6.23 7.31 -25.91
C ALA A 115 -7.04 6.68 -24.77
N MET A 116 -8.25 7.22 -24.54
CA MET A 116 -9.31 6.72 -23.64
C MET A 116 -8.85 5.72 -22.58
N LEU A 117 -8.01 6.16 -21.65
CA LEU A 117 -7.57 5.28 -20.59
C LEU A 117 -8.76 5.02 -19.66
N PRO A 118 -9.04 3.75 -19.31
CA PRO A 118 -9.96 3.44 -18.23
C PRO A 118 -9.62 4.24 -16.97
N GLU A 119 -10.59 4.49 -16.08
CA GLU A 119 -10.37 5.15 -14.80
C GLU A 119 -9.07 4.65 -14.15
N ARG A 120 -8.08 5.54 -14.04
CA ARG A 120 -6.77 5.25 -13.44
C ARG A 120 -6.70 5.88 -12.07
N ILE A 121 -6.46 5.05 -11.06
CA ILE A 121 -6.15 5.51 -9.71
C ILE A 121 -4.63 5.68 -9.63
N HIS A 122 -4.18 6.91 -9.43
CA HIS A 122 -2.76 7.26 -9.39
C HIS A 122 -2.29 7.50 -7.95
N PHE A 123 -1.13 6.95 -7.61
CA PHE A 123 -0.46 7.09 -6.32
C PHE A 123 0.93 7.69 -6.52
N ASP A 124 1.13 8.90 -5.97
CA ASP A 124 2.42 9.57 -5.88
C ASP A 124 3.20 9.00 -4.68
N ILE A 125 4.18 8.15 -4.95
CA ILE A 125 4.90 7.40 -3.90
C ILE A 125 5.74 8.32 -3.01
N PRO A 126 6.52 9.29 -3.53
CA PRO A 126 7.20 10.27 -2.69
C PRO A 126 6.28 11.09 -1.78
N ALA A 127 5.10 11.49 -2.26
CA ALA A 127 4.12 12.21 -1.44
C ALA A 127 3.57 11.32 -0.32
N ILE A 128 3.19 10.08 -0.64
CA ILE A 128 2.66 9.13 0.35
C ILE A 128 3.74 8.80 1.39
N ARG A 129 4.99 8.55 0.97
CA ARG A 129 6.12 8.31 1.89
C ARG A 129 6.26 9.43 2.92
N ARG A 130 6.27 10.69 2.48
CA ARG A 130 6.34 11.85 3.38
C ARG A 130 5.16 11.90 4.35
N GLN A 131 3.95 11.63 3.88
CA GLN A 131 2.77 11.58 4.74
C GLN A 131 2.89 10.48 5.80
N LEU A 132 3.32 9.28 5.43
CA LEU A 132 3.48 8.15 6.36
C LEU A 132 4.58 8.42 7.39
N GLN A 133 5.69 9.06 6.99
CA GLN A 133 6.75 9.50 7.91
C GLN A 133 6.20 10.46 8.97
N GLN A 134 5.49 11.51 8.55
CA GLN A 134 4.90 12.50 9.47
C GLN A 134 3.90 11.87 10.45
N SER A 135 3.07 10.93 9.97
CA SER A 135 2.11 10.22 10.83
C SER A 135 2.80 9.33 11.86
N THR A 136 3.91 8.69 11.50
CA THR A 136 4.69 7.85 12.42
C THR A 136 5.40 8.69 13.48
N GLU A 137 5.99 9.82 13.08
CA GLU A 137 6.62 10.77 14.00
C GLU A 137 5.62 11.30 15.02
N ARG A 138 4.42 11.69 14.58
CA ARG A 138 3.36 12.15 15.50
C ARG A 138 2.92 11.06 16.46
N SER A 139 2.81 9.81 16.02
CA SER A 139 2.44 8.71 16.90
C SER A 139 3.50 8.38 17.95
N SER A 140 4.76 8.73 17.69
CA SER A 140 5.86 8.47 18.62
C SER A 140 5.94 9.52 19.75
N ILE A 141 5.21 10.64 19.61
CA ILE A 141 5.24 11.79 20.53
C ILE A 141 4.06 11.75 21.51
N GLU A 142 3.02 10.95 21.25
CA GLU A 142 1.85 10.82 22.14
C GLU A 142 2.08 9.63 23.10
N PRO A 143 2.34 9.85 24.40
CA PRO A 143 2.34 8.76 25.36
C PRO A 143 0.89 8.33 25.61
N ALA A 144 0.68 7.01 25.59
CA ALA A 144 -0.56 6.37 26.01
C ALA A 144 -0.91 6.67 27.47
#